data_AF-A0A1Q4HBI8-F1
#
_entry.id   AF-A0A1Q4HBI8-F1
#
_cell.length_a   1.000
_cell.length_b   1.000
_cell.length_c   1.000
_cell.angle_alpha   90.00
_cell.angle_beta   90.00
_cell.angle_gamma   90.00
#
_symmetry.space_group_name_H-M   'P 1'
#
loop_
_entity.id
_entity.type
_entity.pdbx_description
1 polymer ?
#
loop_
_entity_poly.entity_id
_entity_poly.type
_entity_poly.pdbx_seq_one_letter_code
_entity_poly.pdbx_strand_id
1 'polypeptide(L)'
;MTTAVTYDDGLIQLDRQALTLRRYHFPSGTSKIIPLQTIRGYRAETMGLGFDRFRIWGPSDDPRRWLPLDVWRPIKSTLVVLDVPGTRPSPAFTPLRVKEFLGILDTLLTD
;
A
#
# COMPACT_ATOMS: atom_id res chain seq x y z
N MET A 1 14.76 1.22 25.79
CA MET A 1 14.78 0.70 24.41
C MET A 1 13.50 1.16 23.73
N THR A 2 13.57 2.14 22.84
CA THR A 2 12.40 2.57 22.05
C THR A 2 12.13 1.46 21.04
N THR A 3 11.03 0.74 21.19
CA THR A 3 10.59 -0.25 20.19
C THR A 3 10.46 0.46 18.84
N ALA A 4 11.19 -0.03 17.83
CA ALA A 4 11.08 0.52 16.49
C ALA A 4 9.64 0.36 15.99
N VAL A 5 9.01 1.47 15.63
CA VAL A 5 7.64 1.48 15.07
C VAL A 5 7.73 0.92 13.65
N THR A 6 7.30 -0.34 13.47
CA THR A 6 7.35 -1.05 12.18
C THR A 6 6.09 -1.89 11.95
N TYR A 7 5.77 -2.13 10.69
CA TYR A 7 4.69 -3.00 10.24
C TYR A 7 5.25 -3.98 9.20
N ASP A 8 4.82 -5.25 9.26
CA ASP A 8 5.02 -6.23 8.19
C ASP A 8 3.82 -7.20 8.16
N ASP A 9 3.18 -7.39 7.01
CA ASP A 9 2.13 -8.39 6.81
C ASP A 9 2.44 -9.44 5.73
N GLY A 10 3.71 -9.53 5.34
CA GLY A 10 4.19 -10.44 4.32
C GLY A 10 4.14 -9.87 2.90
N LEU A 11 3.23 -8.92 2.60
CA LEU A 11 3.17 -8.20 1.32
C LEU A 11 3.57 -6.73 1.45
N ILE A 12 3.32 -6.13 2.60
CA ILE A 12 3.58 -4.74 2.89
C ILE A 12 4.47 -4.67 4.13
N GLN A 13 5.59 -3.96 4.01
CA GLN A 13 6.46 -3.63 5.13
C GLN A 13 6.62 -2.12 5.22
N LEU A 14 6.57 -1.56 6.42
CA LEU A 14 6.70 -0.14 6.68
C LEU A 14 7.58 0.08 7.90
N ASP A 15 8.54 0.99 7.77
CA ASP A 15 9.38 1.49 8.86
C ASP A 15 9.70 2.97 8.62
N ARG A 16 10.58 3.54 9.47
CA ARG A 16 11.01 4.94 9.41
C ARG A 16 11.75 5.32 8.12
N GLN A 17 12.25 4.35 7.36
CA GLN A 17 13.00 4.60 6.13
C GLN A 17 12.08 4.55 4.92
N ALA A 18 11.25 3.50 4.81
CA ALA A 18 10.45 3.27 3.61
C ALA A 18 9.22 2.41 3.84
N LEU A 19 8.27 2.56 2.91
CA LEU A 19 7.24 1.59 2.62
C LEU A 19 7.69 0.67 1.48
N THR A 20 7.69 -0.63 1.73
CA THR A 20 7.95 -1.67 0.75
C THR A 20 6.65 -2.38 0.38
N LEU A 21 6.29 -2.30 -0.90
CA LEU A 21 5.20 -3.07 -1.50
C LEU A 21 5.82 -4.24 -2.27
N ARG A 22 5.71 -5.46 -1.72
CA ARG A 22 6.24 -6.67 -2.35
C ARG A 22 5.35 -7.06 -3.53
N ARG A 23 5.95 -7.71 -4.54
CA ARG A 23 5.23 -8.17 -5.75
C ARG A 23 4.49 -7.07 -6.50
N TYR A 24 5.09 -5.88 -6.56
CA TYR A 24 4.47 -4.71 -7.16
C TYR A 24 4.59 -4.69 -8.68
N HIS A 25 5.80 -4.86 -9.20
CA HIS A 25 6.09 -4.67 -10.61
C HIS A 25 5.69 -5.90 -11.43
N PHE A 26 4.77 -5.70 -12.38
CA PHE A 26 4.44 -6.72 -13.37
C PHE A 26 5.47 -6.73 -14.51
N PRO A 27 5.89 -7.90 -15.03
CA PRO A 27 5.55 -9.26 -14.59
C PRO A 27 6.53 -9.85 -13.58
N SER A 28 7.62 -9.15 -13.22
CA SER A 28 8.72 -9.70 -12.43
C SER A 28 8.37 -10.02 -10.98
N GLY A 29 7.33 -9.40 -10.43
CA GLY A 29 6.99 -9.49 -9.02
C GLY A 29 8.03 -8.84 -8.11
N THR A 30 8.87 -7.94 -8.63
CA THR A 30 9.83 -7.21 -7.79
C THR A 30 9.10 -6.22 -6.88
N SER A 31 9.70 -5.95 -5.73
CA SER A 31 9.19 -4.99 -4.77
C SER A 31 9.31 -3.56 -5.30
N LYS A 32 8.37 -2.72 -4.90
CA LYS A 32 8.49 -1.27 -4.98
C LYS A 32 8.84 -0.73 -3.61
N ILE A 33 9.91 0.04 -3.52
CA ILE A 33 10.36 0.70 -2.29
C ILE A 33 10.06 2.19 -2.45
N ILE A 34 9.30 2.74 -1.50
CA ILE A 34 8.86 4.13 -1.48
C ILE A 34 9.46 4.76 -0.22
N PRO A 35 10.47 5.65 -0.34
CA PRO A 35 11.02 6.34 0.81
C PRO A 35 9.92 7.09 1.57
N LEU A 36 9.89 6.99 2.89
CA LEU A 36 8.82 7.56 3.70
C LEU A 36 8.67 9.08 3.46
N GLN A 37 9.80 9.78 3.35
CA GLN A 37 9.87 11.22 3.08
C GLN A 37 9.24 11.70 1.76
N THR A 38 8.97 10.79 0.81
CA THR A 38 8.31 11.14 -0.46
C THR A 38 6.81 10.98 -0.40
N ILE A 39 6.27 10.33 0.63
CA ILE A 39 4.84 10.17 0.84
C ILE A 39 4.29 11.49 1.40
N ARG A 40 3.38 12.13 0.66
CA ARG A 40 2.73 13.39 1.07
C ARG A 40 1.40 13.19 1.78
N GLY A 41 0.85 11.99 1.65
CA GLY A 41 -0.38 11.59 2.30
C GLY A 41 -0.89 10.29 1.72
N TYR A 42 -2.06 9.89 2.19
CA TYR A 42 -2.74 8.72 1.69
C TYR A 42 -4.26 8.92 1.77
N ARG A 43 -5.00 8.09 1.04
CA ARG A 43 -6.44 7.89 1.23
C ARG A 43 -6.70 6.43 1.55
N ALA A 44 -7.55 6.17 2.53
CA ALA A 44 -8.08 4.85 2.83
C ALA A 44 -9.54 4.79 2.37
N GLU A 45 -9.82 3.96 1.38
CA GLU A 45 -11.12 3.82 0.75
C GLU A 45 -11.71 2.44 1.08
N THR A 46 -12.97 2.38 1.52
CA THR A 46 -13.66 1.09 1.67
C THR A 46 -13.92 0.50 0.30
N MET A 47 -13.45 -0.73 0.06
CA MET A 47 -13.71 -1.44 -1.18
C MET A 47 -15.13 -1.99 -1.16
N GLY A 48 -15.99 -1.48 -2.05
CA GLY A 48 -17.30 -2.08 -2.34
C GLY A 48 -17.17 -3.45 -3.01
N LEU A 49 -18.28 -3.96 -3.55
CA LEU A 49 -18.32 -5.17 -4.37
C LEU A 49 -17.82 -4.95 -5.82
N GLY A 50 -17.15 -3.83 -6.10
CA GLY A 50 -16.63 -3.47 -7.42
C GLY A 50 -15.42 -4.31 -7.87
N PHE A 51 -15.02 -4.17 -9.14
CA PHE A 51 -13.99 -5.02 -9.77
C PHE A 51 -12.60 -4.87 -9.16
N ASP A 52 -12.24 -3.70 -8.60
CA ASP A 52 -10.99 -3.49 -7.84
C ASP A 52 -10.74 -4.52 -6.74
N ARG A 53 -11.80 -5.02 -6.09
CA ARG A 53 -11.71 -6.08 -5.08
C ARG A 53 -11.20 -7.40 -5.67
N PHE A 54 -11.57 -7.69 -6.92
CA PHE A 54 -11.23 -8.94 -7.63
C PHE A 54 -10.01 -8.78 -8.56
N ARG A 55 -9.57 -7.54 -8.82
CA ARG A 55 -8.33 -7.27 -9.55
C ARG A 55 -7.14 -7.63 -8.66
N ILE A 56 -6.48 -8.76 -8.93
CA ILE A 56 -5.38 -9.23 -8.10
C ILE A 56 -4.02 -8.58 -8.41
N TRP A 57 -3.79 -8.04 -9.61
CA TRP A 57 -2.51 -7.39 -9.99
C TRP A 57 -2.70 -6.41 -11.14
N GLY A 58 -1.91 -5.33 -11.15
CA GLY A 58 -1.81 -4.41 -12.27
C GLY A 58 -2.70 -3.18 -12.10
N PRO A 59 -3.17 -2.56 -13.18
CA PRO A 59 -4.00 -1.36 -13.08
C PRO A 59 -5.32 -1.68 -12.35
N SER A 60 -5.73 -0.78 -11.46
CA SER A 60 -7.10 -0.76 -10.92
C SER A 60 -8.10 -0.29 -12.00
N ASP A 61 -9.39 -0.39 -11.69
CA ASP A 61 -10.48 0.17 -12.49
C ASP A 61 -10.29 1.67 -12.73
N ASP A 62 -9.77 2.38 -11.73
CA ASP A 62 -9.17 3.70 -11.93
C ASP A 62 -7.75 3.53 -12.50
N PRO A 63 -7.49 3.88 -13.78
CA PRO A 63 -6.18 3.70 -14.40
C PRO A 63 -5.08 4.58 -13.76
N ARG A 64 -5.45 5.50 -12.88
CA ARG A 64 -4.53 6.34 -12.13
C ARG A 64 -3.91 5.62 -10.94
N ARG A 65 -4.28 4.36 -10.68
CA ARG A 65 -3.73 3.56 -9.58
C ARG A 65 -3.20 2.21 -10.06
N TRP A 66 -2.18 1.73 -9.36
CA TRP A 66 -1.52 0.47 -9.65
C TRP A 66 -1.48 -0.41 -8.40
N LEU A 67 -1.96 -1.64 -8.54
CA LEU A 67 -2.09 -2.62 -7.47
C LEU A 67 -0.96 -3.66 -7.55
N PRO A 68 -0.28 -3.99 -6.43
CA PRO A 68 0.63 -5.13 -6.38
C PRO A 68 -0.15 -6.45 -6.49
N LEU A 69 0.55 -7.54 -6.78
CA LEU A 69 -0.03 -8.88 -6.76
C LEU A 69 -0.47 -9.24 -5.32
N ASP A 70 -1.78 -9.35 -5.13
CA ASP A 70 -2.41 -9.74 -3.86
C ASP A 70 -3.57 -10.70 -4.13
N VAL A 71 -3.28 -12.00 -4.03
CA VAL A 71 -4.29 -13.07 -4.22
C VAL A 71 -5.37 -13.07 -3.14
N TRP A 72 -5.11 -12.44 -2.00
CA TRP A 72 -6.04 -12.33 -0.88
C TRP A 72 -6.86 -11.04 -0.91
N ARG A 73 -6.68 -10.17 -1.91
CA ARG A 73 -7.45 -8.92 -2.04
C ARG A 73 -8.97 -9.11 -1.94
N PRO A 74 -9.60 -10.16 -2.51
CA PRO A 74 -11.06 -10.30 -2.49
C PRO A 74 -11.70 -10.34 -1.10
N ILE A 75 -10.96 -10.81 -0.09
CA ILE A 75 -11.43 -10.90 1.29
C ILE A 75 -11.07 -9.66 2.13
N LYS A 76 -10.27 -8.74 1.59
CA LYS A 76 -9.92 -7.48 2.24
C LYS A 76 -10.98 -6.42 1.95
N SER A 77 -11.08 -5.43 2.83
CA SER A 77 -12.16 -4.42 2.78
C SER A 77 -11.66 -2.99 2.55
N THR A 78 -10.36 -2.73 2.65
CA THR A 78 -9.81 -1.37 2.56
C THR A 78 -8.69 -1.29 1.54
N LEU A 79 -8.79 -0.33 0.62
CA LEU A 79 -7.75 0.05 -0.31
C LEU A 79 -7.06 1.32 0.20
N VAL A 80 -5.74 1.27 0.32
CA VAL A 80 -4.91 2.45 0.61
C VAL A 80 -4.31 2.94 -0.70
N VAL A 81 -4.46 4.22 -0.99
CA VAL A 81 -3.86 4.90 -2.15
C VAL A 81 -2.89 5.95 -1.64
N LEU A 82 -1.63 5.91 -2.08
CA LEU A 82 -0.65 6.89 -1.67
C LEU A 82 -0.61 8.10 -2.60
N ASP A 83 -0.35 9.25 -2.00
CA ASP A 83 0.13 10.43 -2.72
C ASP A 83 1.66 10.48 -2.66
N VAL A 84 2.30 10.15 -3.78
CA VAL A 84 3.74 10.19 -3.97
C VAL A 84 4.04 11.03 -5.23
N PRO A 85 4.48 12.29 -5.07
CA PRO A 85 4.79 13.16 -6.21
C PRO A 85 5.76 12.51 -7.19
N GLY A 86 5.50 12.70 -8.49
CA GLY A 86 6.31 12.11 -9.57
C GLY A 86 6.07 10.62 -9.83
N THR A 87 5.23 9.93 -9.04
CA THR A 87 4.88 8.53 -9.26
C THR A 87 3.52 8.42 -9.94
N ARG A 88 3.50 7.94 -11.19
CA ARG A 88 2.26 7.59 -11.91
C ARG A 88 2.40 6.20 -12.54
N PRO A 89 1.38 5.32 -12.44
CA PRO A 89 0.16 5.47 -11.62
C PRO A 89 0.45 5.48 -10.11
N SER A 90 -0.49 6.01 -9.33
CA SER A 90 -0.39 6.10 -7.87
C SER A 90 -0.33 4.69 -7.26
N PRO A 91 0.61 4.40 -6.36
CA PRO A 91 0.65 3.10 -5.69
C PRO A 91 -0.60 2.92 -4.83
N ALA A 92 -1.30 1.80 -5.03
CA ALA A 92 -2.46 1.43 -4.22
C ALA A 92 -2.31 -0.02 -3.74
N PHE A 93 -2.73 -0.31 -2.50
CA PHE A 93 -2.52 -1.63 -1.89
C PHE A 93 -3.49 -1.90 -0.75
N THR A 94 -3.50 -3.14 -0.27
CA THR A 94 -4.53 -3.66 0.62
C THR A 94 -3.87 -4.32 1.84
N PRO A 95 -3.62 -3.55 2.92
CA PRO A 95 -3.04 -4.07 4.16
C PRO A 95 -3.90 -5.16 4.76
N LEU A 96 -3.27 -6.21 5.30
CA LEU A 96 -3.99 -7.26 6.01
C LEU A 96 -4.58 -6.74 7.33
N ARG A 97 -3.81 -5.93 8.06
CA ARG A 97 -4.17 -5.38 9.38
C ARG A 97 -4.33 -3.87 9.29
N VAL A 98 -5.39 -3.41 8.63
CA VAL A 98 -5.57 -1.99 8.24
C VAL A 98 -5.44 -1.00 9.40
N LYS A 99 -6.04 -1.26 10.56
CA LYS A 99 -5.99 -0.34 11.71
C LYS A 99 -4.57 -0.15 12.23
N GLU A 100 -3.80 -1.24 12.29
CA GLU A 100 -2.41 -1.22 12.73
C GLU A 100 -1.53 -0.51 11.70
N PHE A 101 -1.69 -0.83 10.42
CA PHE A 101 -0.96 -0.19 9.34
C PHE A 101 -1.16 1.33 9.35
N LEU A 102 -2.40 1.80 9.42
CA LEU A 102 -2.72 3.23 9.40
C LEU A 102 -2.19 3.95 10.64
N GLY A 103 -2.32 3.36 11.84
CA GLY A 103 -1.77 3.95 13.05
C GLY A 103 -0.25 4.12 13.01
N ILE A 104 0.46 3.14 12.44
CA ILE A 104 1.91 3.23 12.23
C ILE A 104 2.25 4.28 11.16
N LEU A 105 1.54 4.28 10.03
CA LEU A 105 1.77 5.26 8.97
C LEU A 105 1.53 6.69 9.46
N ASP A 106 0.45 6.95 10.20
CA ASP A 106 0.16 8.26 10.78
C ASP A 106 1.26 8.71 11.75
N THR A 107 1.71 7.80 12.60
CA THR A 107 2.83 8.06 13.53
C THR A 107 4.09 8.46 12.77
N LEU A 108 4.40 7.73 11.69
CA LEU A 108 5.61 7.92 10.89
C LEU A 108 5.55 9.16 9.98
N LEU A 109 4.37 9.62 9.57
CA LEU A 109 4.21 10.83 8.75
C LEU A 109 4.12 12.12 9.56
N THR A 110 3.93 12.03 10.88
CA THR A 110 3.85 13.18 11.79
C THR A 110 5.18 13.48 12.50
N ASP A 111 6.11 12.52 12.50
CA ASP A 111 7.49 12.64 13.03
C ASP A 111 8.38 13.42 12.06
#